data_AF-A0AAV5VCW2-F1
#
_entry.id   AF-A0AAV5VCW2-F1
#
_cell.length_a   1.000
_cell.length_b   1.000
_cell.length_c   1.000
_cell.angle_alpha   90.00
_cell.angle_beta   90.00
_cell.angle_gamma   90.00
#
_symmetry.space_group_name_H-M   'P 1'
#
loop_
_entity.id
_entity.type
_entity.pdbx_description
1 polymer ?
#
loop_
_entity_poly.entity_id
_entity_poly.type
_entity_poly.pdbx_seq_one_letter_code
_entity_poly.pdbx_strand_id
1 'polypeptide(L)'
;MATLETYPDIVIQEIAMRLDYNTMRTMKLVHSRFHTALSDPLMWIHLCEKDKRTLPSYDFRKSLAEKAREDKNFTGQLDFEHIWAKDPFRQNHAPPLLPSIAEMETSYRWRINPLSDTSIIMEEPPVGCAPHPAVKRCFSTREAWCIRPVTINLVKEGVPEWLLDHVRPRIIITELIALHTQYSNNYHMHTCLLRDGEQVDEFVPQARNREVKRERRADGLNVGQQAPLADWEQVDIVFEDYPVGMRRIEMKIYHSGTTFANLRIRLEMPNILSRWLGANEFPDVTYRDCCGIRVLRTEYDRYISVDGETLFQSDRPYHWIIEDHDGKVSLQTEEAPVRFLRCDHELVSIGHECTDTAMWRLVENADGSWALKTDNNWYLTSFDRSVSTMPHNLLAEHFWIDRCEEKEEES
;
A
#
# COMPACT_ATOMS: atom_id res chain seq x y z
N MET A 1 -42.71 41.67 15.45
CA MET A 1 -41.87 40.45 15.52
C MET A 1 -40.53 40.79 14.92
N ALA A 2 -39.43 40.55 15.64
CA ALA A 2 -38.09 40.73 15.08
C ALA A 2 -37.89 39.68 13.98
N THR A 3 -37.49 40.09 12.78
CA THR A 3 -37.15 39.14 11.69
C THR A 3 -35.88 38.40 12.09
N LEU A 4 -35.72 37.15 11.62
CA LEU A 4 -34.54 36.33 11.95
C LEU A 4 -33.22 37.03 11.57
N GLU A 5 -33.31 37.96 10.60
CA GLU A 5 -32.27 38.88 10.13
C GLU A 5 -31.82 39.94 11.16
N THR A 6 -32.40 39.98 12.35
CA THR A 6 -31.95 40.91 13.42
C THR A 6 -31.11 40.22 14.48
N TYR A 7 -31.09 38.89 14.50
CA TYR A 7 -30.35 38.14 15.53
C TYR A 7 -28.85 38.07 15.24
N PRO A 8 -27.98 38.25 16.24
CA PRO A 8 -26.54 38.02 16.10
C PRO A 8 -26.22 36.63 15.55
N ASP A 9 -25.12 36.49 14.82
CA ASP A 9 -24.73 35.22 14.18
C ASP A 9 -24.58 34.08 15.19
N ILE A 10 -24.13 34.38 16.42
CA ILE A 10 -24.04 33.41 17.52
C ILE A 10 -25.39 32.76 17.84
N VAL A 11 -26.51 33.49 17.73
CA VAL A 11 -27.85 32.93 17.96
C VAL A 11 -28.25 31.98 16.82
N ILE A 12 -27.90 32.33 15.59
CA ILE A 12 -28.13 31.48 14.42
C ILE A 12 -27.32 30.18 14.56
N GLN A 13 -26.05 30.28 14.96
CA GLN A 13 -25.18 29.14 15.22
C GLN A 13 -25.75 28.24 16.33
N GLU A 14 -26.19 28.82 17.45
CA GLU A 14 -26.87 28.10 18.53
C GLU A 14 -28.11 27.33 18.08
N ILE A 15 -28.93 27.92 17.21
CA ILE A 15 -30.08 27.23 16.62
C ILE A 15 -29.60 26.09 15.72
N ALA A 16 -28.63 26.35 14.85
CA ALA A 16 -28.09 25.37 13.91
C ALA A 16 -27.47 24.16 14.61
N MET A 17 -26.78 24.35 15.74
CA MET A 17 -26.17 23.27 16.53
C MET A 17 -27.18 22.28 17.14
N ARG A 18 -28.49 22.53 16.99
CA ARG A 18 -29.59 21.63 17.40
C ARG A 18 -30.24 20.90 16.22
N LEU A 19 -29.78 21.15 14.98
CA LEU A 19 -30.34 20.61 13.75
C LEU A 19 -29.45 19.52 13.16
N ASP A 20 -30.01 18.69 12.28
CA ASP A 20 -29.24 17.73 11.51
C ASP A 20 -28.48 18.40 10.35
N TYR A 21 -27.50 17.67 9.80
CA TYR A 21 -26.64 18.16 8.72
C TYR A 21 -27.41 18.65 7.49
N ASN A 22 -28.45 17.92 7.05
CA ASN A 22 -29.17 18.26 5.83
C ASN A 22 -29.97 19.55 6.03
N THR A 23 -30.54 19.73 7.22
CA THR A 23 -31.22 20.98 7.59
C THR A 23 -30.25 22.16 7.61
N MET A 24 -29.07 22.01 8.23
CA MET A 24 -28.04 23.06 8.23
C MET A 24 -27.56 23.40 6.81
N ARG A 25 -27.35 22.40 5.95
CA ARG A 25 -26.99 22.60 4.55
C ARG A 25 -28.08 23.37 3.79
N THR A 26 -29.35 23.05 4.05
CA THR A 26 -30.49 23.78 3.48
C THR A 26 -30.49 25.23 3.95
N MET A 27 -30.24 25.48 5.23
CA MET A 27 -30.15 26.85 5.77
C MET A 27 -29.10 27.69 5.04
N LYS A 28 -27.92 27.13 4.73
CA LYS A 28 -26.87 27.84 3.95
C LYS A 28 -27.36 28.30 2.57
N LEU A 29 -28.27 27.54 1.95
CA LEU A 29 -28.81 27.85 0.62
C LEU A 29 -29.96 28.88 0.67
N VAL A 30 -30.61 29.04 1.83
CA VAL A 30 -31.77 29.94 1.97
C VAL A 30 -31.37 31.41 1.99
N HIS A 31 -30.26 31.76 2.65
CA HIS A 31 -29.88 33.16 2.80
C HIS A 31 -28.37 33.35 3.03
N SER A 32 -27.79 34.42 2.47
CA SER A 32 -26.35 34.73 2.58
C SER A 32 -25.88 34.90 4.03
N ARG A 33 -26.72 35.45 4.90
CA ARG A 33 -26.43 35.54 6.34
C ARG A 33 -26.28 34.17 7.00
N PHE A 34 -27.15 33.20 6.69
CA PHE A 34 -26.99 31.85 7.20
C PHE A 34 -25.74 31.20 6.64
N HIS A 35 -25.44 31.44 5.36
CA HIS A 35 -24.19 30.99 4.77
C HIS A 35 -22.97 31.53 5.54
N THR A 36 -22.93 32.84 5.85
CA THR A 36 -21.84 33.46 6.62
C THR A 36 -21.76 32.90 8.04
N ALA A 37 -22.86 32.87 8.77
CA ALA A 37 -22.90 32.38 10.15
C ALA A 37 -22.46 30.90 10.26
N LEU A 38 -22.87 30.07 9.28
CA LEU A 38 -22.53 28.64 9.22
C LEU A 38 -21.22 28.35 8.48
N SER A 39 -20.50 29.38 8.00
CA SER A 39 -19.14 29.22 7.46
C SER A 39 -18.07 29.44 8.53
N ASP A 40 -18.45 29.74 9.77
CA ASP A 40 -17.53 29.91 10.88
C ASP A 40 -16.92 28.56 11.31
N PRO A 41 -15.59 28.37 11.21
CA PRO A 41 -14.94 27.12 11.60
C PRO A 41 -15.08 26.82 13.10
N LEU A 42 -15.21 27.83 13.97
CA LEU A 42 -15.30 27.61 15.42
C LEU A 42 -16.60 26.89 15.80
N MET A 43 -17.69 27.18 15.11
CA MET A 43 -18.96 26.47 15.29
C MET A 43 -18.81 24.97 14.97
N TRP A 44 -18.16 24.65 13.85
CA TRP A 44 -17.97 23.25 13.42
C TRP A 44 -16.99 22.50 14.30
N ILE A 45 -15.95 23.16 14.83
CA ILE A 45 -15.06 22.59 15.85
C ILE A 45 -15.86 22.25 17.10
N HIS A 46 -16.71 23.15 17.57
CA HIS A 46 -17.57 22.89 18.73
C HIS A 46 -18.52 21.70 18.49
N LEU A 47 -19.12 21.60 17.29
CA LEU A 47 -19.95 20.45 16.91
C LEU A 47 -19.14 19.14 16.89
N CYS A 48 -17.90 19.17 16.37
CA CYS A 48 -17.02 18.01 16.42
C CYS A 48 -16.75 17.56 17.86
N GLU A 49 -16.42 18.49 18.76
CA GLU A 49 -16.15 18.19 20.17
C GLU A 49 -17.40 17.65 20.90
N LYS A 50 -18.54 18.31 20.68
CA LYS A 50 -19.85 17.91 21.24
C LYS A 50 -20.25 16.50 20.84
N ASP A 51 -20.09 16.17 19.55
CA ASP A 51 -20.48 14.88 18.98
C ASP A 51 -19.34 13.85 19.01
N LYS A 52 -18.23 14.16 19.69
CA LYS A 52 -17.04 13.29 19.85
C LYS A 52 -16.42 12.83 18.53
N ARG A 53 -16.48 13.68 17.50
CA ARG A 53 -15.76 13.50 16.24
C ARG A 53 -14.27 13.66 16.48
N THR A 54 -13.47 12.90 15.74
CA THR A 54 -12.03 12.95 15.91
C THR A 54 -11.47 14.15 15.16
N LEU A 55 -10.75 15.01 15.87
CA LEU A 55 -10.06 16.18 15.30
C LEU A 55 -8.56 15.93 15.29
N PRO A 56 -7.82 16.45 14.29
CA PRO A 56 -6.37 16.57 14.40
C PRO A 56 -5.98 17.37 15.66
N SER A 57 -4.77 17.12 16.16
CA SER A 57 -4.27 17.78 17.38
C SER A 57 -4.38 19.30 17.26
N TYR A 58 -4.54 19.97 18.41
CA TYR A 58 -4.55 21.44 18.45
C TYR A 58 -3.28 22.02 17.82
N ASP A 59 -2.12 21.45 18.13
CA ASP A 59 -0.83 21.89 17.61
C ASP A 59 -0.73 21.75 16.09
N PHE A 60 -1.26 20.66 15.52
CA PHE A 60 -1.31 20.48 14.08
C PHE A 60 -2.18 21.56 13.43
N ARG A 61 -3.41 21.75 13.95
CA ARG A 61 -4.33 22.77 13.44
C ARG A 61 -3.75 24.18 13.54
N LYS A 62 -3.04 24.49 14.63
CA LYS A 62 -2.36 25.76 14.84
C LYS A 62 -1.23 25.96 13.83
N SER A 63 -0.35 24.98 13.67
CA SER A 63 0.77 25.05 12.71
C SER A 63 0.28 25.17 11.26
N LEU A 64 -0.82 24.50 10.92
CA LEU A 64 -1.48 24.60 9.62
C LEU A 64 -1.99 26.04 9.37
N ALA A 65 -2.65 26.63 10.37
CA ALA A 65 -3.15 28.00 10.29
C ALA A 65 -2.02 29.04 10.22
N GLU A 66 -0.90 28.81 10.91
CA GLU A 66 0.30 29.65 10.82
C GLU A 66 0.89 29.58 9.41
N LYS A 67 1.03 28.37 8.84
CA LYS A 67 1.53 28.18 7.48
C LYS A 67 0.65 28.87 6.43
N ALA A 68 -0.67 28.80 6.59
CA ALA A 68 -1.63 29.47 5.71
C ALA A 68 -1.54 31.00 5.75
N ARG A 69 -1.05 31.59 6.85
CA ARG A 69 -0.81 33.04 6.93
C ARG A 69 0.50 33.45 6.26
N GLU A 70 1.51 32.58 6.31
CA GLU A 70 2.83 32.81 5.72
C GLU A 70 2.80 32.70 4.20
N ASP A 71 2.07 31.72 3.66
CA ASP A 71 2.00 31.44 2.24
C ASP A 71 0.57 31.63 1.70
N LYS A 72 0.38 32.68 0.88
CA LYS A 72 -0.93 32.99 0.26
C LYS A 72 -1.38 31.93 -0.74
N ASN A 73 -0.46 31.13 -1.27
CA ASN A 73 -0.77 30.03 -2.20
C ASN A 73 -1.02 28.70 -1.48
N PHE A 74 -1.02 28.71 -0.14
CA PHE A 74 -1.24 27.52 0.66
C PHE A 74 -2.67 27.01 0.51
N THR A 75 -2.80 25.77 0.02
CA THR A 75 -4.11 25.12 -0.24
C THR A 75 -4.61 24.27 0.94
N GLY A 76 -3.80 24.10 1.99
CA GLY A 76 -4.08 23.19 3.10
C GLY A 76 -5.01 23.75 4.17
N GLN A 77 -6.31 23.85 3.90
CA GLN A 77 -7.29 24.19 4.94
C GLN A 77 -8.15 22.98 5.31
N LEU A 78 -8.38 22.82 6.62
CA LEU A 78 -9.30 21.80 7.12
C LEU A 78 -10.74 22.30 6.98
N ASP A 79 -11.56 21.51 6.32
CA ASP A 79 -13.01 21.72 6.26
C ASP A 79 -13.65 21.05 7.48
N PHE A 80 -13.88 21.83 8.55
CA PHE A 80 -14.47 21.31 9.78
C PHE A 80 -15.93 20.87 9.62
N GLU A 81 -16.68 21.42 8.67
CA GLU A 81 -18.02 20.94 8.32
C GLU A 81 -17.94 19.51 7.76
N HIS A 82 -17.01 19.30 6.83
CA HIS A 82 -16.77 17.98 6.25
C HIS A 82 -16.25 16.98 7.30
N ILE A 83 -15.34 17.40 8.18
CA ILE A 83 -14.82 16.56 9.27
C ILE A 83 -15.95 16.14 10.20
N TRP A 84 -16.85 17.06 10.57
CA TRP A 84 -18.00 16.73 11.40
C TRP A 84 -18.93 15.73 10.72
N ALA A 85 -19.17 15.90 9.43
CA ALA A 85 -20.09 15.06 8.65
C ALA A 85 -19.55 13.65 8.36
N LYS A 86 -18.24 13.51 8.11
CA LYS A 86 -17.62 12.26 7.64
C LYS A 86 -16.74 11.55 8.67
N ASP A 87 -16.27 12.26 9.69
CA ASP A 87 -15.31 11.77 10.69
C ASP A 87 -14.08 11.09 10.06
N PRO A 88 -13.35 11.78 9.15
CA PRO A 88 -12.26 11.20 8.39
C PRO A 88 -11.02 10.87 9.22
N PHE A 89 -10.99 11.27 10.50
CA PHE A 89 -9.89 11.00 11.43
C PHE A 89 -10.26 10.00 12.52
N ARG A 90 -11.40 9.32 12.38
CA ARG A 90 -11.86 8.31 13.34
C ARG A 90 -10.82 7.23 13.58
N GLN A 91 -10.91 6.58 14.74
CA GLN A 91 -9.94 5.57 15.16
C GLN A 91 -9.92 4.31 14.29
N ASN A 92 -10.95 4.07 13.47
CA ASN A 92 -11.00 2.91 12.57
C ASN A 92 -11.78 3.19 11.28
N HIS A 93 -11.11 3.03 10.15
CA HIS A 93 -11.69 3.04 8.80
C HIS A 93 -12.04 1.65 8.28
N ALA A 94 -11.56 0.57 8.93
CA ALA A 94 -11.88 -0.78 8.52
C ALA A 94 -13.40 -1.02 8.55
N PRO A 95 -13.93 -1.82 7.60
CA PRO A 95 -15.34 -2.18 7.61
C PRO A 95 -15.74 -2.80 8.95
N PRO A 96 -16.88 -2.40 9.56
CA PRO A 96 -17.33 -2.98 10.81
C PRO A 96 -17.68 -4.46 10.63
N LEU A 97 -17.64 -5.22 11.73
CA LEU A 97 -18.14 -6.59 11.72
C LEU A 97 -19.67 -6.60 11.64
N LEU A 98 -20.20 -7.34 10.67
CA LEU A 98 -21.64 -7.57 10.54
C LEU A 98 -22.08 -8.77 11.40
N PRO A 99 -23.38 -8.89 11.69
CA PRO A 99 -23.93 -9.97 12.51
C PRO A 99 -23.69 -11.39 12.00
N SER A 100 -23.45 -11.58 10.70
CA SER A 100 -23.28 -12.90 10.10
C SER A 100 -22.24 -12.91 8.99
N ILE A 101 -21.65 -14.09 8.73
CA ILE A 101 -20.69 -14.30 7.65
C ILE A 101 -21.33 -14.04 6.28
N ALA A 102 -22.58 -14.48 6.06
CA ALA A 102 -23.30 -14.26 4.81
C ALA A 102 -23.49 -12.77 4.48
N GLU A 103 -23.72 -11.93 5.50
CA GLU A 103 -23.75 -10.49 5.33
C GLU A 103 -22.38 -9.90 4.98
N MET A 104 -21.29 -10.44 5.54
CA MET A 104 -19.92 -10.05 5.18
C MET A 104 -19.58 -10.43 3.73
N GLU A 105 -19.96 -11.63 3.28
CA GLU A 105 -19.79 -12.08 1.89
C GLU A 105 -20.56 -11.17 0.93
N THR A 106 -21.82 -10.83 1.26
CA THR A 106 -22.66 -9.99 0.40
C THR A 106 -22.18 -8.54 0.37
N SER A 107 -21.86 -7.96 1.54
CA SER A 107 -21.55 -6.54 1.68
C SER A 107 -20.10 -6.21 1.37
N TYR A 108 -19.17 -7.09 1.74
CA TYR A 108 -17.73 -6.88 1.64
C TYR A 108 -17.03 -7.85 0.70
N ARG A 109 -17.76 -8.73 0.00
CA ARG A 109 -17.22 -9.68 -0.97
C ARG A 109 -16.16 -10.62 -0.38
N TRP A 110 -16.31 -10.98 0.90
CA TRP A 110 -15.47 -12.01 1.50
C TRP A 110 -15.57 -13.29 0.68
N ARG A 111 -14.43 -13.90 0.34
CA ARG A 111 -14.36 -15.13 -0.45
C ARG A 111 -13.85 -16.25 0.40
N ILE A 112 -14.79 -17.04 0.86
CA ILE A 112 -14.53 -18.24 1.63
C ILE A 112 -14.40 -19.38 0.61
N ASN A 113 -13.27 -20.11 0.62
CA ASN A 113 -13.00 -21.12 -0.39
C ASN A 113 -14.11 -22.20 -0.37
N PRO A 114 -14.90 -22.34 -1.45
CA PRO A 114 -16.05 -23.24 -1.48
C PRO A 114 -15.66 -24.72 -1.49
N LEU A 115 -14.38 -25.04 -1.72
CA LEU A 115 -13.88 -26.42 -1.76
C LEU A 115 -13.75 -27.07 -0.38
N SER A 116 -14.00 -26.32 0.72
CA SER A 116 -14.13 -26.92 2.04
C SER A 116 -15.36 -26.38 2.76
N ASP A 117 -16.12 -27.31 3.29
CA ASP A 117 -17.37 -27.19 4.02
C ASP A 117 -17.19 -26.52 5.40
N THR A 118 -15.99 -26.03 5.72
CA THR A 118 -15.55 -25.68 7.09
C THR A 118 -14.76 -24.36 7.19
N SER A 119 -15.08 -23.40 6.32
CA SER A 119 -14.09 -22.48 5.76
C SER A 119 -13.93 -21.11 6.46
N ILE A 120 -14.84 -20.71 7.35
CA ILE A 120 -14.61 -19.70 8.41
C ILE A 120 -15.78 -19.79 9.40
N ILE A 121 -15.51 -19.66 10.70
CA ILE A 121 -16.56 -19.60 11.73
C ILE A 121 -16.43 -18.30 12.52
N MET A 122 -17.56 -17.76 12.94
CA MET A 122 -17.61 -16.60 13.82
C MET A 122 -17.84 -17.09 15.25
N GLU A 123 -16.99 -16.67 16.19
CA GLU A 123 -17.02 -17.13 17.57
C GLU A 123 -17.25 -15.96 18.53
N GLU A 124 -18.12 -16.16 19.52
CA GLU A 124 -18.36 -15.23 20.62
C GLU A 124 -18.77 -16.03 21.88
N PRO A 125 -17.87 -16.20 22.86
CA PRO A 125 -16.48 -15.74 22.89
C PRO A 125 -15.54 -16.56 21.98
N PRO A 126 -14.31 -16.08 21.71
CA PRO A 126 -13.26 -16.85 21.02
C PRO A 126 -12.98 -18.20 21.68
N VAL A 127 -12.82 -19.26 20.89
CA VAL A 127 -12.53 -20.63 21.34
C VAL A 127 -11.06 -20.97 21.07
N GLY A 128 -10.41 -21.65 22.01
CA GLY A 128 -9.00 -22.09 21.86
C GLY A 128 -7.96 -20.96 21.95
N CYS A 129 -8.38 -19.73 22.23
CA CYS A 129 -7.51 -18.56 22.39
C CYS A 129 -7.50 -18.07 23.84
N ALA A 130 -6.41 -17.44 24.27
CA ALA A 130 -6.35 -16.72 25.53
C ALA A 130 -7.39 -15.58 25.55
N PRO A 131 -8.02 -15.24 26.69
CA PRO A 131 -8.91 -14.08 26.78
C PRO A 131 -8.16 -12.78 26.45
N HIS A 132 -8.76 -11.91 25.62
CA HIS A 132 -8.19 -10.60 25.31
C HIS A 132 -9.21 -9.47 25.53
N PRO A 133 -8.88 -8.38 26.24
CA PRO A 133 -9.86 -7.36 26.65
C PRO A 133 -10.54 -6.64 25.48
N ALA A 134 -9.87 -6.57 24.33
CA ALA A 134 -10.41 -5.96 23.13
C ALA A 134 -11.20 -6.95 22.23
N VAL A 135 -11.11 -8.26 22.45
CA VAL A 135 -11.71 -9.28 21.56
C VAL A 135 -12.91 -9.93 22.25
N LYS A 136 -14.12 -9.48 21.89
CA LYS A 136 -15.37 -10.12 22.31
C LYS A 136 -15.83 -11.19 21.32
N ARG A 137 -15.54 -10.96 20.05
CA ARG A 137 -15.93 -11.77 18.90
C ARG A 137 -14.75 -11.87 17.94
N CYS A 138 -14.55 -13.02 17.32
CA CYS A 138 -13.51 -13.26 16.33
C CYS A 138 -14.00 -14.14 15.18
N PHE A 139 -13.14 -14.31 14.20
CA PHE A 139 -13.28 -15.34 13.17
C PHE A 139 -12.19 -16.38 13.35
N SER A 140 -12.52 -17.64 13.09
CA SER A 140 -11.57 -18.74 13.13
C SER A 140 -11.65 -19.52 11.83
N THR A 141 -10.50 -19.79 11.20
CA THR A 141 -10.40 -20.65 10.02
C THR A 141 -9.84 -22.01 10.40
N ARG A 142 -10.29 -23.06 9.72
CA ARG A 142 -9.69 -24.39 9.80
C ARG A 142 -8.58 -24.54 8.76
N GLU A 143 -8.26 -25.77 8.37
CA GLU A 143 -7.13 -26.12 7.49
C GLU A 143 -7.18 -25.45 6.10
N ALA A 144 -8.38 -25.09 5.60
CA ALA A 144 -8.51 -24.46 4.29
C ALA A 144 -8.15 -22.98 4.28
N TRP A 145 -7.56 -22.54 3.15
CA TRP A 145 -7.28 -21.13 2.89
C TRP A 145 -8.58 -20.33 2.68
N CYS A 146 -8.68 -19.21 3.38
CA CYS A 146 -9.73 -18.20 3.21
C CYS A 146 -9.09 -16.89 2.75
N ILE A 147 -9.76 -16.17 1.84
CA ILE A 147 -9.29 -14.86 1.35
C ILE A 147 -10.29 -13.78 1.74
N ARG A 148 -9.80 -12.77 2.46
CA ARG A 148 -10.57 -11.60 2.86
C ARG A 148 -10.06 -10.37 2.12
N PRO A 149 -10.72 -9.96 1.02
CA PRO A 149 -10.44 -8.68 0.38
C PRO A 149 -11.02 -7.54 1.21
N VAL A 150 -10.28 -6.44 1.31
CA VAL A 150 -10.75 -5.20 1.93
C VAL A 150 -10.29 -4.03 1.08
N THR A 151 -11.23 -3.15 0.72
CA THR A 151 -10.94 -1.95 -0.07
C THR A 151 -11.49 -0.73 0.65
N ILE A 152 -10.66 0.30 0.81
CA ILE A 152 -11.05 1.57 1.40
C ILE A 152 -10.65 2.68 0.43
N ASN A 153 -11.55 3.64 0.21
CA ASN A 153 -11.23 4.88 -0.50
C ASN A 153 -11.20 6.02 0.53
N LEU A 154 -10.00 6.47 0.88
CA LEU A 154 -9.78 7.46 1.93
C LEU A 154 -10.47 8.80 1.61
N VAL A 155 -10.52 9.18 0.33
CA VAL A 155 -11.22 10.41 -0.09
C VAL A 155 -12.74 10.28 0.05
N LYS A 156 -13.33 9.12 -0.29
CA LYS A 156 -14.76 8.86 -0.07
C LYS A 156 -15.11 8.82 1.43
N GLU A 157 -14.14 8.41 2.26
CA GLU A 157 -14.21 8.49 3.72
C GLU A 157 -14.01 9.92 4.27
N GLY A 158 -13.76 10.90 3.40
CA GLY A 158 -13.70 12.32 3.72
C GLY A 158 -12.30 12.86 4.01
N VAL A 159 -11.25 12.08 3.75
CA VAL A 159 -9.87 12.51 3.92
C VAL A 159 -9.50 13.44 2.75
N PRO A 160 -9.07 14.69 3.00
CA PRO A 160 -8.72 15.60 1.91
C PRO A 160 -7.52 15.12 1.09
N GLU A 161 -7.58 15.29 -0.23
CA GLU A 161 -6.50 14.88 -1.14
C GLU A 161 -5.17 15.56 -0.83
N TRP A 162 -5.19 16.88 -0.61
CA TRP A 162 -3.99 17.64 -0.25
C TRP A 162 -3.33 17.11 1.02
N LEU A 163 -4.11 16.53 1.94
CA LEU A 163 -3.58 15.96 3.17
C LEU A 163 -2.79 14.68 2.88
N LEU A 164 -3.34 13.81 2.02
CA LEU A 164 -2.66 12.59 1.56
C LEU A 164 -1.44 12.94 0.69
N ASP A 165 -1.46 14.05 -0.04
CA ASP A 165 -0.39 14.42 -0.97
C ASP A 165 0.77 15.16 -0.32
N HIS A 166 0.47 16.07 0.62
CA HIS A 166 1.46 17.00 1.18
C HIS A 166 1.80 16.76 2.64
N VAL A 167 0.85 16.22 3.43
CA VAL A 167 1.09 15.89 4.84
C VAL A 167 1.47 14.42 5.01
N ARG A 168 0.89 13.53 4.19
CA ARG A 168 1.13 12.07 4.19
C ARG A 168 1.05 11.48 5.59
N PRO A 169 -0.11 11.61 6.28
CA PRO A 169 -0.27 11.02 7.60
C PRO A 169 0.03 9.53 7.54
N ARG A 170 0.62 8.99 8.62
CA ARG A 170 0.97 7.56 8.68
C ARG A 170 -0.33 6.77 8.57
N ILE A 171 -0.38 5.82 7.65
CA ILE A 171 -1.51 4.91 7.51
C ILE A 171 -1.13 3.63 8.24
N ILE A 172 -1.84 3.34 9.33
CA ILE A 172 -1.52 2.22 10.22
C ILE A 172 -2.66 1.21 10.13
N ILE A 173 -2.30 0.00 9.76
CA ILE A 173 -3.19 -1.14 9.59
C ILE A 173 -2.77 -2.17 10.62
N THR A 174 -3.70 -2.58 11.48
CA THR A 174 -3.43 -3.58 12.52
C THR A 174 -4.50 -4.64 12.56
N GLU A 175 -4.14 -5.86 12.89
CA GLU A 175 -5.07 -6.94 13.19
C GLU A 175 -4.57 -7.77 14.36
N LEU A 176 -5.49 -8.28 15.19
CA LEU A 176 -5.16 -9.27 16.20
C LEU A 176 -5.34 -10.66 15.59
N ILE A 177 -4.34 -11.50 15.72
CA ILE A 177 -4.34 -12.89 15.26
C ILE A 177 -3.96 -13.83 16.41
N ALA A 178 -4.41 -15.07 16.36
CA ALA A 178 -3.99 -16.14 17.24
C ALA A 178 -3.76 -17.41 16.40
N LEU A 179 -2.57 -18.00 16.54
CA LEU A 179 -2.14 -19.18 15.77
C LEU A 179 -2.25 -20.43 16.66
N HIS A 180 -3.22 -21.30 16.35
CA HIS A 180 -3.50 -22.50 17.13
C HIS A 180 -2.31 -23.46 17.18
N THR A 181 -1.97 -23.99 18.35
CA THR A 181 -0.80 -24.89 18.45
C THR A 181 -1.06 -26.27 17.85
N GLN A 182 -2.33 -26.63 17.61
CA GLN A 182 -2.74 -27.97 17.15
C GLN A 182 -2.65 -28.15 15.63
N TYR A 183 -2.56 -27.06 14.88
CA TYR A 183 -2.60 -27.09 13.42
C TYR A 183 -1.43 -26.30 12.84
N SER A 184 -1.10 -26.60 11.60
CA SER A 184 -0.26 -25.70 10.82
C SER A 184 -1.10 -24.50 10.43
N ASN A 185 -0.63 -23.30 10.75
CA ASN A 185 -1.36 -22.06 10.53
C ASN A 185 -0.54 -21.12 9.67
N ASN A 186 -1.23 -20.42 8.78
CA ASN A 186 -0.65 -19.42 7.91
C ASN A 186 -1.55 -18.18 7.91
N TYR A 187 -0.93 -17.05 8.18
CA TYR A 187 -1.49 -15.72 8.03
C TYR A 187 -0.63 -14.93 7.07
N HIS A 188 -1.25 -14.32 6.07
CA HIS A 188 -0.57 -13.42 5.15
C HIS A 188 -1.47 -12.25 4.81
N MET A 189 -1.07 -11.04 5.20
CA MET A 189 -1.73 -9.80 4.79
C MET A 189 -0.85 -9.13 3.74
N HIS A 190 -1.38 -8.97 2.53
CA HIS A 190 -0.78 -8.16 1.48
C HIS A 190 -1.60 -6.88 1.30
N THR A 191 -0.96 -5.72 1.35
CA THR A 191 -1.62 -4.41 1.24
C THR A 191 -0.92 -3.51 0.25
N CYS A 192 -1.72 -2.78 -0.53
CA CYS A 192 -1.28 -1.78 -1.50
C CYS A 192 -1.97 -0.44 -1.25
N LEU A 193 -1.21 0.65 -1.33
CA LEU A 193 -1.79 1.98 -1.58
C LEU A 193 -1.95 2.19 -3.08
N LEU A 194 -3.07 2.76 -3.50
CA LEU A 194 -3.42 2.93 -4.92
C LEU A 194 -3.89 4.34 -5.20
N ARG A 195 -3.65 4.78 -6.44
CA ARG A 195 -4.27 5.98 -7.01
C ARG A 195 -5.76 5.77 -7.27
N ASP A 196 -6.46 6.85 -7.61
CA ASP A 196 -7.85 6.70 -8.06
C ASP A 196 -7.92 5.96 -9.40
N GLY A 197 -8.90 5.07 -9.55
CA GLY A 197 -9.05 4.21 -10.73
C GLY A 197 -8.01 3.09 -10.92
N GLU A 198 -6.89 3.12 -10.19
CA GLU A 198 -5.84 2.10 -10.28
C GLU A 198 -6.31 0.72 -9.78
N GLN A 199 -5.73 -0.34 -10.34
CA GLN A 199 -5.96 -1.74 -9.99
C GLN A 199 -4.68 -2.35 -9.40
N VAL A 200 -4.84 -3.31 -8.48
CA VAL A 200 -3.70 -4.07 -7.94
C VAL A 200 -3.13 -4.99 -9.02
N ASP A 201 -1.83 -4.88 -9.25
CA ASP A 201 -1.03 -5.83 -10.01
C ASP A 201 -0.22 -6.66 -9.00
N GLU A 202 -0.68 -7.88 -8.70
CA GLU A 202 -0.06 -8.75 -7.69
C GLU A 202 1.33 -9.23 -8.09
N PHE A 203 1.64 -9.20 -9.39
CA PHE A 203 2.89 -9.69 -9.94
C PHE A 203 3.98 -8.61 -9.95
N VAL A 204 3.62 -7.37 -9.63
CA VAL A 204 4.55 -6.25 -9.63
C VAL A 204 4.72 -5.75 -8.20
N PRO A 205 5.87 -6.03 -7.55
CA PRO A 205 6.27 -5.34 -6.33
C PRO A 205 6.27 -3.82 -6.60
N GLN A 206 5.59 -3.06 -5.76
CA GLN A 206 5.60 -1.60 -5.80
C GLN A 206 6.14 -1.07 -4.47
N ALA A 207 6.78 0.10 -4.47
CA ALA A 207 7.28 0.74 -3.24
C ALA A 207 6.18 1.01 -2.21
N ARG A 208 4.91 0.98 -2.65
CA ARG A 208 3.68 1.13 -1.87
C ARG A 208 2.94 -0.19 -1.62
N ASN A 209 3.58 -1.33 -1.87
CA ASN A 209 3.14 -2.65 -1.41
C ASN A 209 3.81 -2.95 -0.06
N ARG A 210 3.05 -3.52 0.86
CA ARG A 210 3.56 -4.02 2.13
C ARG A 210 2.93 -5.37 2.40
N GLU A 211 3.69 -6.26 3.00
CA GLU A 211 3.16 -7.54 3.45
C GLU A 211 3.64 -7.88 4.84
N VAL A 212 2.82 -8.66 5.54
CA VAL A 212 3.19 -9.32 6.79
C VAL A 212 2.74 -10.77 6.72
N LYS A 213 3.67 -11.68 7.04
CA LYS A 213 3.45 -13.13 7.07
C LYS A 213 3.69 -13.63 8.49
N ARG A 214 2.85 -14.58 8.92
CA ARG A 214 3.03 -15.36 10.14
C ARG A 214 2.68 -16.79 9.86
N GLU A 215 3.61 -17.67 10.19
CA GLU A 215 3.46 -19.10 9.96
C GLU A 215 3.82 -19.83 11.25
N ARG A 216 3.06 -20.88 11.55
CA ARG A 216 3.36 -21.79 12.63
C ARG A 216 3.12 -23.20 12.13
N ARG A 217 4.11 -24.07 12.24
CA ARG A 217 3.92 -25.50 11.98
C ARG A 217 3.29 -26.15 13.20
N ALA A 218 2.47 -27.18 12.97
CA ALA A 218 1.99 -28.00 14.07
C ALA A 218 3.20 -28.57 14.83
N ASP A 219 3.37 -28.15 16.08
CA ASP A 219 4.26 -28.82 17.02
C ASP A 219 3.63 -30.20 17.18
N GLY A 220 4.34 -31.29 16.84
CA GLY A 220 3.83 -32.67 16.82
C GLY A 220 3.41 -33.22 18.20
N LEU A 221 2.64 -32.43 18.95
CA LEU A 221 2.02 -32.71 20.23
C LEU A 221 1.26 -34.01 20.12
N ASN A 222 1.64 -34.94 21.00
CA ASN A 222 1.04 -36.25 21.08
C ASN A 222 -0.47 -36.10 21.27
N VAL A 223 -1.23 -36.76 20.39
CA VAL A 223 -2.68 -36.92 20.47
C VAL A 223 -3.05 -37.29 21.91
N GLY A 224 -3.72 -36.38 22.64
CA GLY A 224 -4.21 -36.60 24.01
C GLY A 224 -3.79 -35.58 25.06
N GLN A 225 -2.84 -34.68 24.80
CA GLN A 225 -2.58 -33.53 25.68
C GLN A 225 -3.47 -32.34 25.30
N GLN A 226 -4.11 -31.71 26.29
CA GLN A 226 -4.84 -30.47 26.08
C GLN A 226 -3.84 -29.40 25.64
N ALA A 227 -3.97 -28.94 24.40
CA ALA A 227 -3.06 -27.97 23.84
C ALA A 227 -3.18 -26.63 24.58
N PRO A 228 -2.08 -25.88 24.76
CA PRO A 228 -2.15 -24.55 25.36
C PRO A 228 -3.02 -23.63 24.50
N LEU A 229 -3.73 -22.71 25.15
CA LEU A 229 -4.50 -21.69 24.44
C LEU A 229 -3.55 -20.84 23.58
N ALA A 230 -4.00 -20.47 22.38
CA ALA A 230 -3.25 -19.58 21.51
C ALA A 230 -3.27 -18.16 22.06
N ASP A 231 -2.08 -17.55 22.20
CA ASP A 231 -1.97 -16.14 22.56
C ASP A 231 -2.32 -15.24 21.37
N TRP A 232 -2.87 -14.06 21.68
CA TRP A 232 -3.13 -13.03 20.68
C TRP A 232 -1.86 -12.25 20.37
N GLU A 233 -1.52 -12.16 19.10
CA GLU A 233 -0.49 -11.30 18.55
C GLU A 233 -1.14 -10.18 17.74
N GLN A 234 -0.61 -8.96 17.85
CA GLN A 234 -0.96 -7.89 16.93
C GLN A 234 0.02 -7.88 15.77
N VAL A 235 -0.49 -7.98 14.54
CA VAL A 235 0.28 -7.71 13.33
C VAL A 235 -0.02 -6.29 12.85
N ASP A 236 0.99 -5.63 12.29
CA ASP A 236 0.87 -4.28 11.79
C ASP A 236 1.56 -4.09 10.43
N ILE A 237 0.94 -3.26 9.61
CA ILE A 237 1.51 -2.66 8.40
C ILE A 237 1.42 -1.15 8.57
N VAL A 238 2.54 -0.47 8.33
CA VAL A 238 2.62 0.98 8.40
C VAL A 238 3.08 1.53 7.06
N PHE A 239 2.31 2.48 6.52
CA PHE A 239 2.73 3.31 5.41
C PHE A 239 3.09 4.70 5.91
N GLU A 240 4.32 5.09 5.61
CA GLU A 240 4.87 6.42 5.84
C GLU A 240 5.48 6.86 4.51
N ASP A 241 5.59 8.18 4.31
CA ASP A 241 6.38 8.70 3.20
C ASP A 241 5.99 8.13 1.81
N TYR A 242 4.71 7.81 1.64
CA TYR A 242 4.19 7.20 0.41
C TYR A 242 4.12 8.20 -0.75
N PRO A 243 4.05 7.74 -2.01
CA PRO A 243 4.00 8.66 -3.14
C PRO A 243 2.77 9.56 -3.15
N VAL A 244 2.86 10.67 -3.89
CA VAL A 244 1.73 11.55 -4.13
C VAL A 244 0.62 10.83 -4.91
N GLY A 245 -0.64 11.20 -4.68
CA GLY A 245 -1.77 10.67 -5.43
C GLY A 245 -2.37 9.39 -4.86
N MET A 246 -1.94 8.91 -3.68
CA MET A 246 -2.59 7.74 -3.05
C MET A 246 -3.99 8.12 -2.54
N ARG A 247 -4.99 7.33 -2.89
CA ARG A 247 -6.41 7.58 -2.59
C ARG A 247 -7.10 6.38 -1.96
N ARG A 248 -6.60 5.17 -2.23
CA ARG A 248 -7.22 3.91 -1.84
C ARG A 248 -6.22 2.99 -1.15
N ILE A 249 -6.76 2.15 -0.29
CA ILE A 249 -6.07 1.01 0.34
C ILE A 249 -6.76 -0.25 -0.17
N GLU A 250 -5.99 -1.19 -0.70
CA GLU A 250 -6.46 -2.53 -1.00
C GLU A 250 -5.66 -3.56 -0.24
N MET A 251 -6.38 -4.48 0.41
CA MET A 251 -5.79 -5.57 1.18
C MET A 251 -6.35 -6.89 0.69
N LYS A 252 -5.47 -7.88 0.60
CA LYS A 252 -5.82 -9.29 0.47
C LYS A 252 -5.22 -10.03 1.65
N ILE A 253 -6.08 -10.59 2.47
CA ILE A 253 -5.67 -11.24 3.72
C ILE A 253 -6.02 -12.72 3.62
N TYR A 254 -4.98 -13.54 3.64
CA TYR A 254 -5.03 -14.99 3.53
C TYR A 254 -4.91 -15.60 4.92
N HIS A 255 -5.81 -16.52 5.20
CA HIS A 255 -5.94 -17.17 6.51
C HIS A 255 -6.07 -18.68 6.32
N SER A 256 -5.30 -19.46 7.08
CA SER A 256 -5.44 -20.92 7.18
C SER A 256 -5.07 -21.34 8.61
N GLY A 257 -5.98 -21.99 9.32
CA GLY A 257 -5.80 -22.38 10.73
C GLY A 257 -5.78 -21.23 11.74
N THR A 258 -6.10 -20.00 11.33
CA THR A 258 -5.89 -18.81 12.16
C THR A 258 -7.18 -18.28 12.77
N THR A 259 -7.12 -17.82 14.01
CA THR A 259 -8.15 -16.96 14.58
C THR A 259 -7.75 -15.50 14.43
N PHE A 260 -8.67 -14.61 14.07
CA PHE A 260 -8.38 -13.19 13.86
C PHE A 260 -9.54 -12.29 14.27
N ALA A 261 -9.22 -11.06 14.67
CA ALA A 261 -10.18 -10.07 15.14
C ALA A 261 -9.62 -8.64 15.05
N ASN A 262 -10.52 -7.65 15.18
CA ASN A 262 -10.16 -6.24 15.36
C ASN A 262 -9.26 -5.65 14.27
N LEU A 263 -9.52 -5.98 13.00
CA LEU A 263 -8.92 -5.25 11.88
C LEU A 263 -9.19 -3.74 12.07
N ARG A 264 -8.11 -2.96 12.08
CA ARG A 264 -8.15 -1.52 12.28
C ARG A 264 -7.29 -0.82 11.26
N ILE A 265 -7.84 0.22 10.64
CA ILE A 265 -7.13 1.12 9.74
C ILE A 265 -7.27 2.53 10.30
N ARG A 266 -6.17 3.20 10.59
CA ARG A 266 -6.21 4.56 11.16
C ARG A 266 -5.17 5.46 10.49
N LEU A 267 -5.50 6.74 10.43
CA LEU A 267 -4.57 7.80 10.03
C LEU A 267 -3.96 8.41 11.29
N GLU A 268 -2.65 8.45 11.36
CA GLU A 268 -1.93 9.15 12.42
C GLU A 268 -1.40 10.48 11.87
N MET A 269 -2.01 11.56 12.35
CA MET A 269 -1.62 12.91 12.00
C MET A 269 -0.31 13.28 12.71
N PRO A 270 0.61 14.02 12.06
CA PRO A 270 1.75 14.57 12.76
C PRO A 270 1.28 15.60 13.79
N ASN A 271 2.00 15.70 14.92
CA ASN A 271 1.65 16.67 15.96
C ASN A 271 1.82 18.12 15.51
N ILE A 272 2.79 18.39 14.63
CA ILE A 272 3.10 19.71 14.08
C ILE A 272 3.37 19.51 12.59
N LEU A 273 2.91 20.43 11.75
CA LEU A 273 3.27 20.47 10.34
C LEU A 273 4.74 20.89 10.19
N SER A 274 5.66 19.92 10.23
CA SER A 274 7.10 20.16 10.10
C SER A 274 7.51 20.49 8.66
N ARG A 275 6.85 19.85 7.69
CA ARG A 275 7.17 19.96 6.26
C ARG A 275 5.91 19.86 5.41
N TRP A 276 5.92 20.59 4.29
CA TRP A 276 4.93 20.45 3.22
C TRP A 276 5.60 19.70 2.06
N LEU A 277 5.22 18.45 1.86
CA LEU A 277 5.94 17.54 0.96
C LEU A 277 5.61 17.84 -0.50
N GLY A 278 6.64 17.95 -1.34
CA GLY A 278 6.51 18.06 -2.79
C GLY A 278 6.16 16.73 -3.47
N ALA A 279 5.65 16.80 -4.71
CA ALA A 279 5.30 15.63 -5.52
C ALA A 279 6.49 14.67 -5.76
N ASN A 280 7.71 15.23 -5.85
CA ASN A 280 8.91 14.48 -6.24
C ASN A 280 9.74 13.96 -5.04
N GLU A 281 9.33 14.22 -3.81
CA GLU A 281 10.12 13.82 -2.63
C GLU A 281 10.12 12.32 -2.40
N PHE A 282 8.98 11.69 -2.70
CA PHE A 282 8.82 10.24 -2.66
C PHE A 282 8.18 9.83 -3.98
N PRO A 283 9.00 9.69 -5.04
CA PRO A 283 8.49 9.32 -6.34
C PRO A 283 7.79 7.97 -6.24
N ASP A 284 6.71 7.82 -7.01
CA ASP A 284 6.07 6.53 -7.21
C ASP A 284 6.92 5.71 -8.16
N VAL A 285 8.07 5.27 -7.66
CA VAL A 285 8.89 4.29 -8.36
C VAL A 285 8.12 3.00 -8.28
N THR A 286 7.26 2.77 -9.27
CA THR A 286 6.96 1.38 -9.61
C THR A 286 8.33 0.75 -9.84
N TYR A 287 8.67 -0.32 -9.12
CA TYR A 287 9.88 -1.12 -9.38
C TYR A 287 9.83 -1.80 -10.77
N ARG A 288 9.11 -1.21 -11.73
CA ARG A 288 9.11 -1.52 -13.15
C ARG A 288 10.49 -1.41 -13.76
N ASP A 289 11.40 -0.62 -13.18
CA ASP A 289 12.54 -0.19 -13.97
C ASP A 289 13.70 -1.17 -14.00
N CYS A 290 13.75 -2.19 -13.13
CA CYS A 290 14.80 -3.20 -13.27
C CYS A 290 14.44 -4.60 -12.75
N CYS A 291 13.80 -4.76 -11.59
CA CYS A 291 13.88 -6.02 -10.83
C CYS A 291 12.84 -7.11 -11.16
N GLY A 292 13.25 -8.38 -11.06
CA GLY A 292 12.45 -9.58 -11.32
C GLY A 292 12.92 -10.35 -12.57
N ILE A 293 12.15 -11.37 -12.98
CA ILE A 293 12.42 -12.11 -14.22
C ILE A 293 12.12 -11.20 -15.41
N ARG A 294 13.12 -11.00 -16.28
CA ARG A 294 13.06 -10.10 -17.43
C ARG A 294 13.80 -10.70 -18.62
N VAL A 295 13.52 -10.17 -19.80
CA VAL A 295 14.30 -10.45 -21.00
C VAL A 295 15.01 -9.17 -21.42
N LEU A 296 16.32 -9.27 -21.69
CA LEU A 296 17.12 -8.14 -22.17
C LEU A 296 17.09 -8.14 -23.69
N ARG A 297 16.20 -7.35 -24.29
CA ARG A 297 16.08 -7.22 -25.73
C ARG A 297 16.95 -6.06 -26.24
N THR A 298 17.75 -6.30 -27.27
CA THR A 298 18.57 -5.30 -27.95
C THR A 298 17.76 -4.51 -28.98
N GLU A 299 18.31 -3.45 -29.56
CA GLU A 299 17.62 -2.66 -30.59
C GLU A 299 17.40 -3.40 -31.90
N TYR A 300 18.14 -4.51 -32.09
CA TYR A 300 18.01 -5.39 -33.23
C TYR A 300 16.99 -6.52 -33.01
N ASP A 301 16.11 -6.39 -32.00
CA ASP A 301 15.07 -7.37 -31.67
C ASP A 301 15.65 -8.77 -31.34
N ARG A 302 16.81 -8.79 -30.68
CA ARG A 302 17.48 -10.00 -30.18
C ARG A 302 17.65 -9.98 -28.68
N TYR A 303 17.90 -11.12 -28.09
CA TYR A 303 17.99 -11.28 -26.64
C TYR A 303 19.39 -11.69 -26.20
N ILE A 304 19.87 -11.10 -25.10
CA ILE A 304 21.09 -11.57 -24.45
C ILE A 304 20.80 -12.92 -23.80
N SER A 305 21.50 -13.96 -24.25
CA SER A 305 21.35 -15.34 -23.80
C SER A 305 22.65 -15.92 -23.28
N VAL A 306 22.53 -16.97 -22.45
CA VAL A 306 23.66 -17.71 -21.88
C VAL A 306 23.54 -19.18 -22.26
N ASP A 307 24.65 -19.78 -22.71
CA ASP A 307 24.82 -21.22 -22.87
C ASP A 307 26.16 -21.62 -22.25
N GLY A 308 26.11 -22.38 -21.15
CA GLY A 308 27.28 -22.62 -20.31
C GLY A 308 27.86 -21.30 -19.79
N GLU A 309 29.13 -21.03 -20.09
CA GLU A 309 29.83 -19.78 -19.74
C GLU A 309 29.85 -18.76 -20.89
N THR A 310 29.20 -19.08 -22.01
CA THR A 310 29.22 -18.24 -23.22
C THR A 310 28.00 -17.34 -23.28
N LEU A 311 28.24 -16.04 -23.45
CA LEU A 311 27.23 -15.03 -23.72
C LEU A 311 27.11 -14.78 -25.22
N PHE A 312 25.88 -14.71 -25.72
CA PHE A 312 25.61 -14.46 -27.14
C PHE A 312 24.23 -13.82 -27.32
N GLN A 313 23.99 -13.27 -28.52
CA GLN A 313 22.66 -12.86 -28.93
C GLN A 313 21.86 -14.03 -29.50
N SER A 314 20.62 -14.18 -29.06
CA SER A 314 19.68 -15.20 -29.52
C SER A 314 18.40 -14.55 -30.04
N ASP A 315 17.72 -15.22 -30.97
CA ASP A 315 16.36 -14.85 -31.37
C ASP A 315 15.30 -15.38 -30.36
N ARG A 316 15.72 -16.17 -29.37
CA ARG A 316 14.86 -16.67 -28.28
C ARG A 316 15.08 -15.87 -27.01
N PRO A 317 14.01 -15.53 -26.27
CA PRO A 317 14.13 -14.86 -24.99
C PRO A 317 14.89 -15.75 -24.00
N TYR A 318 15.80 -15.15 -23.25
CA TYR A 318 16.44 -15.76 -22.09
C TYR A 318 16.11 -14.95 -20.85
N HIS A 319 15.71 -15.65 -19.80
CA HIS A 319 15.23 -15.03 -18.57
C HIS A 319 16.39 -14.66 -17.65
N TRP A 320 16.43 -13.39 -17.29
CA TRP A 320 17.33 -12.81 -16.32
C TRP A 320 16.56 -12.44 -15.07
N ILE A 321 17.01 -12.89 -13.91
CA ILE A 321 16.54 -12.38 -12.62
C ILE A 321 17.36 -11.13 -12.32
N ILE A 322 16.72 -9.98 -12.29
CA ILE A 322 17.38 -8.72 -11.96
C ILE A 322 17.09 -8.39 -10.49
N GLU A 323 18.15 -8.17 -9.69
CA GLU A 323 18.04 -7.78 -8.27
C GLU A 323 18.67 -6.41 -8.03
N ASP A 324 18.00 -5.54 -7.26
CA ASP A 324 18.48 -4.22 -6.86
C ASP A 324 19.42 -4.31 -5.66
N HIS A 325 20.50 -3.53 -5.71
CA HIS A 325 21.52 -3.39 -4.68
C HIS A 325 21.83 -1.90 -4.49
N ASP A 326 20.92 -1.18 -3.84
CA ASP A 326 21.06 0.24 -3.47
C ASP A 326 21.49 1.14 -4.65
N GLY A 327 20.72 1.11 -5.73
CA GLY A 327 20.96 1.94 -6.93
C GLY A 327 21.92 1.32 -7.95
N LYS A 328 22.30 0.07 -7.75
CA LYS A 328 22.87 -0.82 -8.77
C LYS A 328 21.97 -2.05 -8.92
N VAL A 329 22.19 -2.84 -9.96
CA VAL A 329 21.53 -4.12 -10.16
C VAL A 329 22.52 -5.23 -10.46
N SER A 330 22.15 -6.45 -10.08
CA SER A 330 22.78 -7.68 -10.55
C SER A 330 21.85 -8.37 -11.53
N LEU A 331 22.39 -8.99 -12.58
CA LEU A 331 21.63 -9.78 -13.54
C LEU A 331 22.02 -11.25 -13.37
N GLN A 332 21.05 -12.09 -13.04
CA GLN A 332 21.27 -13.48 -12.66
C GLN A 332 20.59 -14.44 -13.62
N THR A 333 21.21 -15.59 -13.86
CA THR A 333 20.58 -16.69 -14.59
C THR A 333 19.49 -17.35 -13.74
N GLU A 334 18.41 -17.79 -14.36
CA GLU A 334 17.36 -18.56 -13.69
C GLU A 334 17.83 -19.97 -13.28
N GLU A 335 18.78 -20.55 -14.04
CA GLU A 335 19.29 -21.90 -13.82
C GLU A 335 20.13 -22.02 -12.55
N ALA A 336 19.99 -23.15 -11.84
CA ALA A 336 20.87 -23.52 -10.74
C ALA A 336 22.14 -24.25 -11.27
N PRO A 337 23.35 -23.90 -10.81
CA PRO A 337 23.64 -22.84 -9.85
C PRO A 337 23.47 -21.44 -10.46
N VAL A 338 22.96 -20.50 -9.65
CA VAL A 338 22.78 -19.10 -10.04
C VAL A 338 24.12 -18.52 -10.47
N ARG A 339 24.12 -17.84 -11.61
CA ARG A 339 25.29 -17.18 -12.18
C ARG A 339 24.96 -15.73 -12.53
N PHE A 340 25.98 -14.88 -12.53
CA PHE A 340 25.85 -13.42 -12.63
C PHE A 340 26.51 -12.90 -13.90
N LEU A 341 25.87 -11.95 -14.58
CA LEU A 341 26.47 -11.18 -15.66
C LEU A 341 27.55 -10.24 -15.10
N ARG A 342 28.81 -10.45 -15.49
CA ARG A 342 29.97 -9.71 -14.99
C ARG A 342 30.66 -8.95 -16.10
N CYS A 343 31.30 -7.85 -15.73
CA CYS A 343 32.17 -7.08 -16.61
C CYS A 343 33.61 -7.09 -16.10
N ASP A 344 34.48 -7.74 -16.86
CA ASP A 344 35.92 -7.80 -16.61
C ASP A 344 36.62 -6.91 -17.67
N HIS A 345 36.57 -5.59 -17.45
CA HIS A 345 37.02 -4.57 -18.39
C HIS A 345 36.20 -4.53 -19.69
N GLU A 346 36.80 -4.94 -20.82
CA GLU A 346 36.18 -4.92 -22.17
C GLU A 346 35.33 -6.18 -22.42
N LEU A 347 35.48 -7.19 -21.55
CA LEU A 347 34.86 -8.50 -21.72
C LEU A 347 33.70 -8.65 -20.74
N VAL A 348 32.59 -9.18 -21.25
CA VAL A 348 31.44 -9.57 -20.43
C VAL A 348 31.49 -11.09 -20.27
N SER A 349 31.39 -11.54 -19.03
CA SER A 349 31.52 -12.95 -18.64
C SER A 349 30.37 -13.35 -17.71
N ILE A 350 30.27 -14.65 -17.44
CA ILE A 350 29.33 -15.20 -16.46
C ILE A 350 30.13 -15.70 -15.26
N GLY A 351 29.82 -15.21 -14.06
CA GLY A 351 30.49 -15.63 -12.82
C GLY A 351 29.56 -16.27 -11.81
N HIS A 352 30.14 -16.95 -10.82
CA HIS A 352 29.39 -17.67 -9.78
C HIS A 352 29.08 -16.84 -8.52
N GLU A 353 29.63 -15.64 -8.42
CA GLU A 353 29.51 -14.79 -7.23
C GLU A 353 29.06 -13.38 -7.61
N CYS A 354 28.19 -12.81 -6.78
CA CYS A 354 27.79 -11.41 -6.87
C CYS A 354 28.93 -10.54 -6.30
N THR A 355 29.76 -10.00 -7.19
CA THR A 355 30.90 -9.14 -6.86
C THR A 355 30.69 -7.74 -7.42
N ASP A 356 31.56 -6.79 -7.13
CA ASP A 356 31.46 -5.43 -7.70
C ASP A 356 31.48 -5.43 -9.25
N THR A 357 32.15 -6.40 -9.88
CA THR A 357 32.14 -6.55 -11.35
C THR A 357 30.84 -7.14 -11.89
N ALA A 358 29.97 -7.67 -11.03
CA ALA A 358 28.63 -8.15 -11.35
C ALA A 358 27.54 -7.08 -11.18
N MET A 359 27.91 -5.86 -10.76
CA MET A 359 26.97 -4.80 -10.44
C MET A 359 26.93 -3.74 -11.55
N TRP A 360 25.71 -3.42 -11.99
CA TRP A 360 25.44 -2.51 -13.10
C TRP A 360 24.58 -1.35 -12.62
N ARG A 361 24.85 -0.13 -13.09
CA ARG A 361 23.96 1.02 -12.92
C ARG A 361 23.02 1.07 -14.10
N LEU A 362 21.72 1.22 -13.85
CA LEU A 362 20.78 1.51 -14.92
C LEU A 362 20.85 2.98 -15.33
N VAL A 363 20.77 3.20 -16.62
CA VAL A 363 20.69 4.52 -17.24
C VAL A 363 19.45 4.52 -18.13
N GLU A 364 18.45 5.33 -17.80
CA GLU A 364 17.28 5.54 -18.65
C GLU A 364 17.65 6.50 -19.79
N ASN A 365 17.38 6.09 -21.03
CA ASN A 365 17.63 6.87 -22.23
C ASN A 365 16.39 7.72 -22.60
N ALA A 366 16.60 8.78 -23.39
CA ALA A 366 15.52 9.70 -23.77
C ALA A 366 14.40 9.07 -24.62
N ASP A 367 14.66 7.90 -25.22
CA ASP A 367 13.71 7.10 -26.00
C ASP A 367 12.93 6.08 -25.15
N GLY A 368 13.16 6.04 -23.83
CA GLY A 368 12.56 5.10 -22.88
C GLY A 368 13.21 3.73 -22.84
N SER A 369 14.31 3.52 -23.56
CA SER A 369 15.17 2.33 -23.41
C SER A 369 16.09 2.47 -22.19
N TRP A 370 16.74 1.38 -21.81
CA TRP A 370 17.69 1.33 -20.69
C TRP A 370 19.08 0.96 -21.18
N ALA A 371 20.11 1.45 -20.52
CA ALA A 371 21.49 0.99 -20.69
C ALA A 371 22.05 0.52 -19.34
N LEU A 372 22.90 -0.51 -19.39
CA LEU A 372 23.56 -1.07 -18.21
C LEU A 372 25.00 -0.60 -18.17
N LYS A 373 25.39 0.09 -17.09
CA LYS A 373 26.66 0.81 -17.01
C LYS A 373 27.49 0.37 -15.82
N THR A 374 28.77 0.07 -16.04
CA THR A 374 29.72 -0.25 -14.96
C THR A 374 30.18 1.01 -14.22
N ASP A 375 30.81 0.83 -13.06
CA ASP A 375 31.41 1.95 -12.30
C ASP A 375 32.52 2.68 -13.07
N ASN A 376 33.16 2.00 -14.03
CA ASN A 376 34.19 2.59 -14.89
C ASN A 376 33.60 3.37 -16.08
N ASN A 377 32.29 3.55 -16.14
CA ASN A 377 31.54 4.18 -17.23
C ASN A 377 31.53 3.41 -18.56
N TRP A 378 31.59 2.09 -18.51
CA TRP A 378 31.42 1.24 -19.70
C TRP A 378 30.00 0.70 -19.75
N TYR A 379 29.40 0.74 -20.93
CA TYR A 379 28.04 0.31 -21.19
C TYR A 379 28.05 -1.11 -21.74
N LEU A 380 27.12 -1.95 -21.29
CA LEU A 380 26.85 -3.24 -21.92
C LEU A 380 26.46 -2.99 -23.37
N THR A 381 27.15 -3.62 -24.30
CA THR A 381 26.85 -3.54 -25.72
C THR A 381 26.54 -4.92 -26.28
N SER A 382 25.75 -4.94 -27.33
CA SER A 382 25.42 -6.16 -28.04
C SER A 382 25.61 -5.93 -29.54
N PHE A 383 26.76 -6.34 -30.07
CA PHE A 383 27.10 -6.14 -31.47
C PHE A 383 27.60 -7.42 -32.13
N ASP A 384 27.17 -7.66 -33.37
CA ASP A 384 27.60 -8.79 -34.20
C ASP A 384 27.54 -10.17 -33.49
N ARG A 385 26.42 -10.42 -32.80
CA ARG A 385 26.15 -11.63 -31.99
C ARG A 385 27.01 -11.79 -30.73
N SER A 386 27.95 -10.89 -30.48
CA SER A 386 28.76 -10.85 -29.27
C SER A 386 28.18 -9.87 -28.26
N VAL A 387 28.44 -10.12 -26.98
CA VAL A 387 28.10 -9.24 -25.87
C VAL A 387 29.43 -8.78 -25.25
N SER A 388 29.63 -7.47 -25.20
CA SER A 388 30.85 -6.87 -24.66
C SER A 388 30.50 -5.58 -23.93
N THR A 389 31.50 -4.76 -23.58
CA THR A 389 31.25 -3.42 -23.07
C THR A 389 31.94 -2.36 -23.93
N MET A 390 31.35 -1.17 -24.01
CA MET A 390 31.87 -0.04 -24.78
C MET A 390 31.86 1.25 -23.95
N PRO A 391 32.77 2.21 -24.20
CA PRO A 391 32.84 3.47 -23.45
C PRO A 391 31.79 4.51 -23.88
N HIS A 392 30.84 4.13 -24.76
CA HIS A 392 29.81 5.01 -25.31
C HIS A 392 28.42 4.40 -25.10
N ASN A 393 27.39 5.25 -25.15
CA ASN A 393 25.98 4.88 -25.08
C ASN A 393 25.31 5.24 -26.41
N LEU A 394 25.54 4.43 -27.42
CA LEU A 394 24.87 4.48 -28.72
C LEU A 394 23.70 3.49 -28.71
N LEU A 395 22.97 3.42 -29.83
CA LEU A 395 21.82 2.54 -29.95
C LEU A 395 22.13 1.07 -29.63
N ALA A 396 23.36 0.60 -29.90
CA ALA A 396 23.85 -0.77 -29.60
C ALA A 396 24.00 -1.11 -28.12
N GLU A 397 23.90 -0.10 -27.27
CA GLU A 397 23.94 -0.21 -25.82
C GLU A 397 22.55 0.02 -25.19
N HIS A 398 21.52 0.22 -26.02
CA HIS A 398 20.15 0.38 -25.58
C HIS A 398 19.47 -0.99 -25.52
N PHE A 399 18.81 -1.27 -24.41
CA PHE A 399 18.05 -2.47 -24.16
C PHE A 399 16.62 -2.11 -23.75
N TRP A 400 15.68 -2.93 -24.21
CA TRP A 400 14.32 -2.92 -23.74
C TRP A 400 14.17 -4.07 -22.75
N ILE A 401 13.74 -3.72 -21.55
CA ILE A 401 13.38 -4.69 -20.52
C ILE A 401 11.94 -5.10 -20.82
N ASP A 402 11.79 -6.12 -21.66
CA ASP A 402 10.46 -6.63 -22.00
C ASP A 402 9.92 -7.48 -20.85
N ARG A 403 8.61 -7.38 -20.63
CA ARG A 403 7.89 -8.32 -19.80
C ARG A 403 7.82 -9.64 -20.55
N CYS A 404 8.03 -10.74 -19.86
CA CYS A 404 7.65 -12.02 -20.42
C CYS A 404 6.12 -12.00 -20.56
N GLU A 405 5.62 -11.93 -21.80
CA GLU A 405 4.25 -12.34 -22.07
C GLU A 405 4.23 -13.85 -21.78
N GLU A 406 3.55 -14.26 -20.71
CA GLU A 406 3.18 -15.67 -20.58
C GLU A 406 2.44 -16.01 -21.86
N LYS A 407 3.01 -16.92 -22.66
CA LYS A 407 2.22 -17.59 -23.68
C LYS A 407 1.05 -18.18 -22.93
N GLU A 408 -0.17 -17.71 -23.23
CA GLU A 408 -1.37 -18.49 -22.97
C GLU A 408 -1.07 -19.88 -23.56
N GLU A 409 -0.79 -20.86 -22.72
CA GLU A 409 -0.82 -22.25 -23.13
C GLU A 409 -2.25 -22.46 -23.60
N GLU A 410 -2.47 -22.47 -24.92
CA GLU A 410 -3.71 -22.91 -25.53
C GLU A 410 -3.98 -24.35 -25.05
N SER A 411 -4.69 -24.46 -23.93
CA SER A 411 -5.21 -25.71 -23.36
C SER A 411 -6.59 -26.03 -23.93
#